data_AF-A0A972RLW5-F1
#
_entry.id   AF-A0A972RLW5-F1
#
_cell.length_a   1.000
_cell.length_b   1.000
_cell.length_c   1.000
_cell.angle_alpha   90.00
_cell.angle_beta   90.00
_cell.angle_gamma   90.00
#
_symmetry.space_group_name_H-M   'P 1'
#
loop_
_entity.id
_entity.type
_entity.pdbx_description
1 polymer ?
#
loop_
_entity_poly.entity_id
_entity_poly.type
_entity_poly.pdbx_seq_one_letter_code
_entity_poly.pdbx_strand_id
1 'polypeptide(L)'
;MTSVSSTSTESLAEAINDPAPSGWKSWLGRAYRGLEMLADRANPILVKETRQALKSRQFVITFLVVLIACWIASFAVVAIVGPDVYFVAAGAQMLLVYAVILAFPLMLIVPYSAFRSLASEQEDNTYDLLSITTLSTSQIVTGKLASAVVQMLVFLSAVSPCIAFTFLLRGVDALTVAVLMGYLVLASLGLSILALLAGTLAKVRYSQVLVSVLLVLMLAGCFFSSIAMIAGFISESYSFLRDVWFWVGNLAFLTLYLTTFALLHAAASAQIAFNSENRSTPLRRIMLVQQACFLGWMTVPAIDQGWEIINMMLFVSAIFSGIYWYAMGTLLTSEWPHLSRRVQRSLPQSQLGRTFFTWLNPGPGTGYMFCVANLTMLMIAGLLALSFAPTTVRGGPNNEQIFFFYTLGWGYIVLYLGLGKLLISFARRFIFVSLTAGFLLHVILLLIGCGGPQILSYASSSLQFGREYSLLHITNPIWTLIELLENGAASIEAWTVLLVIGPAAAIVLLLNMRAVAVEIQYHRSSLPTRVAEDEAQLHPEPEAGPSNPWEAEAENDE
;
A
#
# COMPACT_ATOMS: atom_id res chain seq x y z
N MET A 1 26.96 -72.02 -28.83
CA MET A 1 27.58 -72.99 -27.91
C MET A 1 28.37 -72.20 -26.89
N THR A 2 27.71 -71.83 -25.79
CA THR A 2 27.84 -72.43 -24.44
C THR A 2 29.05 -71.93 -23.65
N SER A 3 28.81 -70.98 -22.73
CA SER A 3 29.07 -71.19 -21.29
C SER A 3 28.45 -70.06 -20.46
N VAL A 4 27.56 -70.45 -19.55
CA VAL A 4 26.97 -69.65 -18.47
C VAL A 4 27.45 -70.29 -17.17
N SER A 5 27.99 -69.48 -16.25
CA SER A 5 28.00 -69.63 -14.77
C SER A 5 29.23 -68.86 -14.24
N SER A 6 29.16 -67.90 -13.32
CA SER A 6 28.78 -68.15 -11.93
C SER A 6 28.52 -66.87 -11.08
N THR A 7 28.23 -65.71 -11.68
CA THR A 7 28.19 -64.44 -10.92
C THR A 7 26.81 -64.00 -10.43
N SER A 8 25.73 -64.75 -10.72
CA SER A 8 24.36 -64.33 -10.38
C SER A 8 23.87 -64.74 -8.98
N THR A 9 24.63 -65.54 -8.23
CA THR A 9 24.21 -66.02 -6.90
C THR A 9 24.79 -65.22 -5.73
N GLU A 10 25.90 -64.51 -5.91
CA GLU A 10 26.46 -63.65 -4.85
C GLU A 10 25.76 -62.29 -4.76
N SER A 11 25.29 -61.71 -5.88
CA SER A 11 24.60 -60.41 -5.87
C SER A 11 23.18 -60.45 -5.29
N LEU A 12 22.57 -61.65 -5.18
CA LEU A 12 21.25 -61.84 -4.58
C LEU A 12 21.32 -62.08 -3.07
N ALA A 13 22.48 -62.48 -2.54
CA ALA A 13 22.68 -62.68 -1.10
C ALA A 13 22.97 -61.37 -0.36
N GLU A 14 23.48 -60.34 -1.05
CA GLU A 14 23.82 -59.05 -0.45
C GLU A 14 22.64 -58.04 -0.47
N ALA A 15 21.65 -58.27 -1.32
CA ALA A 15 20.45 -57.42 -1.44
C ALA A 15 19.38 -57.65 -0.34
N ILE A 16 19.59 -58.61 0.56
CA ILE A 16 18.64 -58.96 1.64
C ILE A 16 18.98 -58.22 2.97
N ASN A 17 20.13 -57.54 3.04
CA ASN A 17 20.63 -56.94 4.29
C ASN A 17 20.58 -55.40 4.37
N ASP A 18 19.94 -54.70 3.42
CA ASP A 18 19.62 -53.30 3.67
C ASP A 18 18.36 -53.23 4.56
N PRO A 19 18.48 -52.78 5.82
CA PRO A 19 17.30 -52.66 6.67
C PRO A 19 16.35 -51.66 6.00
N ALA A 20 15.12 -52.14 5.71
CA ALA A 20 14.04 -51.33 5.16
C ALA A 20 14.05 -49.95 5.83
N PRO A 21 14.07 -48.84 5.06
CA PRO A 21 14.24 -47.51 5.64
C PRO A 21 13.14 -47.31 6.67
N SER A 22 13.54 -47.16 7.93
CA SER A 22 12.63 -46.98 9.06
C SER A 22 11.55 -45.94 8.70
N GLY A 23 10.30 -46.17 9.13
CA GLY A 23 9.16 -45.32 8.74
C GLY A 23 9.40 -43.81 8.92
N TRP A 24 10.30 -43.43 9.84
CA TRP A 24 10.79 -42.07 10.02
C TRP A 24 11.61 -41.53 8.83
N LYS A 25 12.54 -42.32 8.26
CA LYS A 25 13.32 -41.94 7.07
C LYS A 25 12.44 -41.80 5.82
N SER A 26 11.44 -42.66 5.65
CA SER A 26 10.50 -42.58 4.52
C SER A 26 9.49 -41.44 4.67
N TRP A 27 9.10 -41.08 5.89
CA TRP A 27 8.32 -39.87 6.18
C TRP A 27 9.15 -38.60 5.93
N LEU A 28 10.39 -38.53 6.43
CA LEU A 28 11.31 -37.43 6.15
C LEU A 28 11.56 -37.25 4.66
N GLY A 29 11.75 -38.34 3.89
CA GLY A 29 11.94 -38.28 2.45
C GLY A 29 10.69 -37.85 1.66
N ARG A 30 9.48 -38.03 2.20
CA ARG A 30 8.24 -37.47 1.64
C ARG A 30 8.08 -36.00 1.98
N ALA A 31 8.41 -35.61 3.21
CA ALA A 31 8.44 -34.21 3.62
C ALA A 31 9.48 -33.40 2.82
N TYR A 32 10.67 -33.96 2.59
CA TYR A 32 11.72 -33.34 1.77
C TYR A 32 11.26 -33.12 0.34
N ARG A 33 10.68 -34.14 -0.30
CA ARG A 33 10.13 -34.02 -1.66
C ARG A 33 8.99 -33.01 -1.75
N GLY A 34 8.13 -32.94 -0.73
CA GLY A 34 7.09 -31.92 -0.64
C GLY A 34 7.66 -30.50 -0.53
N LEU A 35 8.73 -30.33 0.25
CA LEU A 35 9.44 -29.05 0.38
C LEU A 35 10.18 -28.67 -0.91
N GLU A 36 10.77 -29.64 -1.63
CA GLU A 36 11.39 -29.42 -2.95
C GLU A 36 10.35 -28.98 -3.97
N MET A 37 9.20 -29.67 -4.07
CA MET A 37 8.12 -29.25 -4.97
C MET A 37 7.54 -27.87 -4.62
N LEU A 38 7.49 -27.53 -3.33
CA LEU A 38 7.11 -26.18 -2.88
C LEU A 38 8.18 -25.14 -3.22
N ALA A 39 9.47 -25.49 -3.13
CA ALA A 39 10.58 -24.63 -3.48
C ALA A 39 10.70 -24.41 -5.00
N ASP A 40 10.46 -25.44 -5.81
CA ASP A 40 10.47 -25.38 -7.27
C ASP A 40 9.30 -24.57 -7.83
N ARG A 41 8.15 -24.59 -7.15
CA ARG A 41 7.00 -23.73 -7.45
C ARG A 41 7.10 -22.33 -6.84
N ALA A 42 7.96 -22.15 -5.84
CA ALA A 42 8.18 -20.86 -5.23
C ALA A 42 8.94 -19.94 -6.18
N ASN A 43 8.74 -18.64 -6.01
CA ASN A 43 9.49 -17.65 -6.75
C ASN A 43 11.01 -17.88 -6.51
N PRO A 44 11.85 -18.02 -7.54
CA PRO A 44 13.28 -18.29 -7.37
C PRO A 44 13.98 -17.21 -6.53
N ILE A 45 13.46 -15.97 -6.56
CA ILE A 45 13.94 -14.87 -5.72
C ILE A 45 13.70 -15.17 -4.24
N LEU A 46 12.54 -15.72 -3.87
CA LEU A 46 12.22 -16.07 -2.49
C LEU A 46 13.24 -17.06 -1.93
N VAL A 47 13.54 -18.13 -2.68
CA VAL A 47 14.47 -19.19 -2.23
C VAL A 47 15.88 -18.63 -2.04
N LYS A 48 16.35 -17.83 -3.02
CA LYS A 48 17.67 -17.17 -2.95
C LYS A 48 17.77 -16.23 -1.75
N GLU A 49 16.82 -15.31 -1.62
CA GLU A 49 16.82 -14.27 -0.58
C GLU A 49 16.66 -14.85 0.82
N THR A 50 15.79 -15.85 0.98
CA THR A 50 15.57 -16.51 2.29
C THR A 50 16.84 -17.20 2.75
N ARG A 51 17.52 -17.94 1.85
CA ARG A 51 18.78 -18.62 2.17
C ARG A 51 19.87 -17.61 2.57
N GLN A 52 19.97 -16.50 1.85
CA GLN A 52 20.93 -15.45 2.13
C GLN A 52 20.63 -14.74 3.46
N ALA A 53 19.36 -14.43 3.72
CA ALA A 53 18.93 -13.77 4.94
C ALA A 53 19.17 -14.63 6.19
N LEU A 54 18.80 -15.92 6.16
CA LEU A 54 18.96 -16.82 7.31
C LEU A 54 20.43 -17.14 7.62
N LYS A 55 21.33 -17.08 6.63
CA LYS A 55 22.78 -17.26 6.82
C LYS A 55 23.49 -15.96 7.26
N SER A 56 22.79 -14.82 7.26
CA SER A 56 23.38 -13.54 7.66
C SER A 56 23.79 -13.55 9.13
N ARG A 57 24.99 -13.00 9.42
CA ARG A 57 25.46 -12.81 10.81
C ARG A 57 24.46 -11.99 11.62
N GLN A 58 23.84 -10.98 11.01
CA GLN A 58 22.83 -10.15 11.67
C GLN A 58 21.64 -11.00 12.13
N PHE A 59 21.13 -11.88 11.27
CA PHE A 59 20.00 -12.75 11.61
C PHE A 59 20.35 -13.68 12.78
N VAL A 60 21.49 -14.37 12.71
CA VAL A 60 21.93 -15.30 13.77
C VAL A 60 22.12 -14.58 15.11
N ILE A 61 22.76 -13.41 15.11
CA ILE A 61 22.96 -12.62 16.32
C ILE A 61 21.62 -12.18 16.91
N THR A 62 20.73 -11.60 16.10
CA THR A 62 19.40 -11.17 16.57
C THR A 62 18.60 -12.35 17.11
N PHE A 63 18.62 -13.49 16.42
CA PHE A 63 17.92 -14.70 16.86
C PHE A 63 18.40 -15.18 18.23
N LEU A 64 19.73 -15.25 18.43
CA LEU A 64 20.30 -15.61 19.73
C LEU A 64 19.97 -14.58 20.82
N VAL A 65 20.06 -13.29 20.50
CA VAL A 65 19.72 -12.21 21.44
C VAL A 65 18.26 -12.29 21.87
N VAL A 66 17.33 -12.56 20.95
CA VAL A 66 15.90 -12.73 21.25
C VAL A 66 15.68 -13.92 22.17
N LEU A 67 16.30 -15.07 21.89
CA LEU A 67 16.19 -16.26 22.75
C LEU A 67 16.77 -16.04 24.15
N ILE A 68 17.95 -15.42 24.24
CA ILE A 68 18.57 -15.08 25.53
C ILE A 68 17.71 -14.05 26.27
N ALA A 69 17.17 -13.05 25.58
CA ALA A 69 16.26 -12.07 26.18
C ALA A 69 14.98 -12.73 26.72
N CYS A 70 14.37 -13.64 25.96
CA CYS A 70 13.23 -14.43 26.44
C CYS A 70 13.60 -15.25 27.68
N TRP A 71 14.76 -15.90 27.68
CA TRP A 71 15.25 -16.68 28.82
C TRP A 71 15.44 -15.79 30.05
N ILE A 72 16.20 -14.69 29.93
CA ILE A 72 16.44 -13.72 31.02
C ILE A 72 15.12 -13.15 31.53
N ALA A 73 14.21 -12.74 30.63
CA ALA A 73 12.91 -12.20 30.99
C ALA A 73 12.07 -13.19 31.80
N SER A 74 12.12 -14.48 31.44
CA SER A 74 11.42 -15.54 32.17
C SER A 74 11.91 -15.63 33.62
N PHE A 75 13.23 -15.63 33.82
CA PHE A 75 13.82 -15.65 35.17
C PHE A 75 13.56 -14.35 35.94
N ALA A 76 13.68 -13.20 35.28
CA ALA A 76 13.48 -11.91 35.92
C ALA A 76 12.05 -11.74 36.43
N VAL A 77 11.04 -12.10 35.62
CA VAL A 77 9.63 -12.02 36.04
C VAL A 77 9.37 -12.93 37.23
N VAL A 78 9.84 -14.19 37.20
CA VAL A 78 9.68 -15.13 38.32
C VAL A 78 10.41 -14.63 39.58
N ALA A 79 11.61 -14.06 39.44
CA ALA A 79 12.38 -13.55 40.56
C ALA A 79 11.76 -12.30 41.19
N ILE A 80 11.17 -11.40 40.38
CA ILE A 80 10.53 -10.16 40.86
C ILE A 80 9.20 -10.45 41.55
N VAL A 81 8.37 -11.34 40.98
CA VAL A 81 7.04 -11.65 41.53
C VAL A 81 7.13 -12.63 42.70
N GLY A 82 8.18 -13.46 42.78
CA GLY A 82 8.45 -14.30 43.95
C GLY A 82 7.36 -15.37 44.19
N PRO A 83 7.08 -15.75 45.45
CA PRO A 83 6.04 -16.73 45.80
C PRO A 83 4.61 -16.27 45.42
N ASP A 84 4.40 -14.97 45.20
CA ASP A 84 3.07 -14.42 44.90
C ASP A 84 2.60 -14.75 43.48
N VAL A 85 3.47 -15.29 42.61
CA VAL A 85 3.10 -15.80 41.26
C VAL A 85 1.98 -16.84 41.34
N TYR A 86 1.89 -17.61 42.43
CA TYR A 86 0.83 -18.62 42.60
C TYR A 86 -0.55 -18.01 42.89
N PHE A 87 -0.60 -16.75 43.35
CA PHE A 87 -1.82 -16.08 43.81
C PHE A 87 -2.22 -14.88 42.95
N VAL A 88 -1.27 -14.27 42.24
CA VAL A 88 -1.49 -13.08 41.39
C VAL A 88 -1.52 -13.47 39.90
N ALA A 89 -2.44 -12.87 39.15
CA ALA A 89 -2.53 -13.03 37.69
C ALA A 89 -1.36 -12.32 36.99
N ALA A 90 -0.22 -13.01 36.86
CA ALA A 90 1.00 -12.46 36.27
C ALA A 90 1.10 -12.60 34.74
N GLY A 91 0.16 -13.33 34.11
CA GLY A 91 0.22 -13.64 32.67
C GLY A 91 0.25 -12.40 31.77
N ALA A 92 -0.49 -11.34 32.10
CA ALA A 92 -0.55 -10.12 31.29
C ALA A 92 0.78 -9.36 31.26
N GLN A 93 1.47 -9.26 32.41
CA GLN A 93 2.78 -8.61 32.50
C GLN A 93 3.85 -9.41 31.73
N MET A 94 3.82 -10.74 31.86
CA MET A 94 4.75 -11.60 31.14
C MET A 94 4.50 -11.59 29.62
N LEU A 95 3.23 -11.54 29.20
CA LEU A 95 2.86 -11.37 27.80
C LEU A 95 3.40 -10.05 27.23
N LEU A 96 3.26 -8.94 27.97
CA LEU A 96 3.79 -7.64 27.55
C LEU A 96 5.30 -7.74 27.30
N VAL A 97 6.06 -8.30 28.24
CA VAL A 97 7.52 -8.43 28.11
C VAL A 97 7.89 -9.27 26.87
N TYR A 98 7.27 -10.43 26.68
CA TYR A 98 7.55 -11.25 25.49
C TYR A 98 7.09 -10.60 24.19
N ALA A 99 5.95 -9.91 24.19
CA ALA A 99 5.47 -9.18 23.02
C ALA A 99 6.42 -8.04 22.63
N VAL A 100 7.01 -7.33 23.60
CA VAL A 100 8.03 -6.30 23.34
C VAL A 100 9.34 -6.91 22.81
N ILE A 101 9.78 -8.02 23.40
CA ILE A 101 10.96 -8.76 22.91
C ILE A 101 10.74 -9.23 21.46
N LEU A 102 9.53 -9.71 21.12
CA LEU A 102 9.16 -10.12 19.77
C LEU A 102 8.95 -8.92 18.82
N ALA A 103 8.44 -7.80 19.32
CA ALA A 103 8.26 -6.59 18.52
C ALA A 103 9.59 -6.02 18.04
N PHE A 104 10.68 -6.20 18.79
CA PHE A 104 12.02 -5.73 18.39
C PHE A 104 12.48 -6.28 17.02
N PRO A 105 12.61 -7.61 16.81
CA PRO A 105 13.00 -8.14 15.50
C PRO A 105 11.95 -7.88 14.42
N LEU A 106 10.65 -7.92 14.75
CA LEU A 106 9.57 -7.73 13.78
C LEU A 106 9.45 -6.28 13.27
N MET A 107 9.67 -5.28 14.12
CA MET A 107 9.50 -3.87 13.73
C MET A 107 10.80 -3.24 13.23
N LEU A 108 11.97 -3.69 13.72
CA LEU A 108 13.27 -3.11 13.35
C LEU A 108 14.02 -3.97 12.34
N ILE A 109 14.31 -5.22 12.71
CA ILE A 109 15.29 -6.04 11.99
C ILE A 109 14.74 -6.52 10.66
N VAL A 110 13.52 -7.07 10.64
CA VAL A 110 12.92 -7.61 9.41
C VAL A 110 12.70 -6.50 8.36
N PRO A 111 12.05 -5.35 8.67
CA PRO A 111 11.88 -4.28 7.68
C PRO A 111 13.21 -3.70 7.21
N TYR A 112 14.18 -3.53 8.12
CA TYR A 112 15.51 -3.03 7.75
C TYR A 112 16.26 -4.01 6.83
N SER A 113 16.13 -5.32 7.06
CA SER A 113 16.71 -6.33 6.16
C SER A 113 16.10 -6.26 4.76
N ALA A 114 14.79 -6.02 4.66
CA ALA A 114 14.09 -5.85 3.39
C ALA A 114 14.60 -4.60 2.65
N PHE A 115 14.74 -3.46 3.33
CA PHE A 115 15.37 -2.26 2.76
C PHE A 115 16.78 -2.54 2.24
N ARG A 116 17.65 -3.16 3.08
CA ARG A 116 19.04 -3.45 2.72
C ARG A 116 19.15 -4.38 1.52
N SER A 117 18.25 -5.36 1.40
CA SER A 117 18.22 -6.31 0.28
C SER A 117 17.99 -5.65 -1.09
N LEU A 118 17.34 -4.48 -1.11
CA LEU A 118 17.08 -3.74 -2.34
C LEU A 118 18.09 -2.60 -2.54
N ALA A 119 18.48 -1.94 -1.46
CA ALA A 119 19.44 -0.84 -1.50
C ALA A 119 20.85 -1.31 -1.90
N SER A 120 21.27 -2.52 -1.47
CA SER A 120 22.55 -3.10 -1.89
C SER A 120 22.59 -3.46 -3.38
N GLU A 121 21.48 -3.93 -3.96
CA GLU A 121 21.40 -4.20 -5.41
C GLU A 121 21.52 -2.91 -6.24
N GLN A 122 21.10 -1.78 -5.70
CA GLN A 122 21.29 -0.47 -6.33
C GLN A 122 22.74 0.02 -6.21
N GLU A 123 23.41 -0.19 -5.07
CA GLU A 123 24.83 0.15 -4.88
C GLU A 123 25.75 -0.62 -5.85
N ASP A 124 25.44 -1.89 -6.07
CA ASP A 124 26.24 -2.78 -6.92
C ASP A 124 26.01 -2.57 -8.44
N ASN A 125 25.26 -1.52 -8.85
CA ASN A 125 24.85 -1.22 -10.23
C ASN A 125 24.25 -2.42 -11.00
N THR A 126 23.81 -3.46 -10.31
CA THR A 126 23.22 -4.67 -10.91
C THR A 126 21.73 -4.48 -11.20
N TYR A 127 21.15 -3.36 -10.76
CA TYR A 127 19.77 -2.96 -11.00
C TYR A 127 19.39 -2.95 -12.50
N ASP A 128 20.29 -2.46 -13.36
CA ASP A 128 20.05 -2.41 -14.81
C ASP A 128 19.98 -3.83 -15.41
N LEU A 129 20.76 -4.78 -14.88
CA LEU A 129 20.75 -6.18 -15.30
C LEU A 129 19.47 -6.91 -14.85
N LEU A 130 18.99 -6.64 -13.63
CA LEU A 130 17.72 -7.16 -13.10
C LEU A 130 16.51 -6.62 -13.87
N SER A 131 16.56 -5.37 -14.34
CA SER A 131 15.50 -4.74 -15.12
C SER A 131 15.30 -5.32 -16.53
N ILE A 132 16.28 -6.11 -17.02
CA ILE A 132 16.25 -6.78 -18.33
C ILE A 132 15.84 -8.26 -18.21
N THR A 133 15.57 -8.75 -16.99
CA THR A 133 15.17 -10.15 -16.77
C THR A 133 13.75 -10.44 -17.27
N THR A 134 13.45 -11.71 -17.52
CA THR A 134 12.11 -12.19 -17.91
C THR A 134 11.10 -12.21 -16.75
N LEU A 135 11.53 -11.84 -15.53
CA LEU A 135 10.66 -11.81 -14.36
C LEU A 135 9.88 -10.49 -14.31
N SER A 136 8.58 -10.58 -14.00
CA SER A 136 7.77 -9.39 -13.80
C SER A 136 8.21 -8.62 -12.54
N THR A 137 8.07 -7.30 -12.59
CA THR A 137 8.50 -6.43 -11.48
C THR A 137 7.75 -6.72 -10.17
N SER A 138 6.48 -7.10 -10.26
CA SER A 138 5.70 -7.51 -9.10
C SER A 138 6.15 -8.86 -8.53
N GLN A 139 6.67 -9.78 -9.35
CA GLN A 139 7.31 -11.00 -8.83
C GLN A 139 8.58 -10.67 -8.05
N ILE A 140 9.36 -9.67 -8.45
CA ILE A 140 10.56 -9.26 -7.70
C ILE A 140 10.18 -8.75 -6.30
N VAL A 141 9.22 -7.82 -6.21
CA VAL A 141 8.77 -7.25 -4.94
C VAL A 141 8.13 -8.31 -4.04
N THR A 142 7.24 -9.15 -4.58
CA THR A 142 6.62 -10.25 -3.80
C THR A 142 7.64 -11.26 -3.31
N GLY A 143 8.69 -11.57 -4.09
CA GLY A 143 9.77 -12.47 -3.67
C GLY A 143 10.55 -11.93 -2.47
N LYS A 144 10.93 -10.65 -2.49
CA LYS A 144 11.62 -10.00 -1.36
C LYS A 144 10.73 -9.85 -0.13
N LEU A 145 9.46 -9.49 -0.32
CA LEU A 145 8.48 -9.43 0.76
C LEU A 145 8.23 -10.81 1.39
N ALA A 146 8.13 -11.87 0.57
CA ALA A 146 7.95 -13.23 1.08
C ALA A 146 9.18 -13.72 1.86
N SER A 147 10.40 -13.29 1.49
CA SER A 147 11.61 -13.57 2.29
C SER A 147 11.50 -12.92 3.68
N ALA A 148 10.99 -11.68 3.76
CA ALA A 148 10.70 -11.04 5.03
C ALA A 148 9.64 -11.81 5.85
N VAL A 149 8.56 -12.29 5.21
CA VAL A 149 7.53 -13.14 5.87
C VAL A 149 8.17 -14.38 6.49
N VAL A 150 9.07 -15.07 5.79
CA VAL A 150 9.75 -16.27 6.32
C VAL A 150 10.58 -15.90 7.56
N GLN A 151 11.31 -14.78 7.54
CA GLN A 151 12.04 -14.32 8.73
C GLN A 151 11.10 -14.05 9.91
N MET A 152 9.94 -13.41 9.67
CA MET A 152 8.92 -13.17 10.70
C MET A 152 8.43 -14.49 11.31
N LEU A 153 8.13 -15.49 10.47
CA LEU A 153 7.68 -16.81 10.93
C LEU A 153 8.74 -17.51 11.79
N VAL A 154 10.03 -17.37 11.47
CA VAL A 154 11.10 -17.94 12.30
C VAL A 154 11.13 -17.27 13.67
N PHE A 155 11.08 -15.93 13.76
CA PHE A 155 11.01 -15.23 15.05
C PHE A 155 9.75 -15.57 15.84
N LEU A 156 8.59 -15.63 15.17
CA LEU A 156 7.33 -16.00 15.80
C LEU A 156 7.41 -17.43 16.35
N SER A 157 7.97 -18.38 15.59
CA SER A 157 8.14 -19.76 16.03
C SER A 157 9.07 -19.90 17.24
N ALA A 158 10.09 -19.05 17.33
CA ALA A 158 11.05 -19.06 18.42
C ALA A 158 10.45 -18.54 19.74
N VAL A 159 9.62 -17.49 19.68
CA VAL A 159 9.01 -16.87 20.87
C VAL A 159 7.64 -17.48 21.22
N SER A 160 6.97 -18.15 20.28
CA SER A 160 5.64 -18.75 20.47
C SER A 160 5.55 -19.68 21.69
N PRO A 161 6.52 -20.57 21.99
CA PRO A 161 6.46 -21.40 23.20
C PRO A 161 6.46 -20.58 24.49
N CYS A 162 7.22 -19.48 24.55
CA CYS A 162 7.25 -18.57 25.69
C CYS A 162 5.93 -17.83 25.85
N ILE A 163 5.33 -17.39 24.74
CA ILE A 163 4.01 -16.76 24.75
C ILE A 163 2.93 -17.76 25.18
N ALA A 164 2.99 -19.02 24.75
CA ALA A 164 2.03 -20.03 25.16
C ALA A 164 2.06 -20.30 26.68
N PHE A 165 3.22 -20.16 27.32
CA PHE A 165 3.36 -20.32 28.77
C PHE A 165 2.58 -19.25 29.56
N THR A 166 2.37 -18.05 29.00
CA THR A 166 1.65 -16.97 29.73
C THR A 166 0.19 -17.31 30.01
N PHE A 167 -0.42 -18.21 29.22
CA PHE A 167 -1.76 -18.72 29.47
C PHE A 167 -1.89 -19.48 30.78
N LEU A 168 -0.82 -20.16 31.22
CA LEU A 168 -0.82 -20.91 32.47
C LEU A 168 -0.86 -20.00 33.71
N LEU A 169 -0.41 -18.75 33.57
CA LEU A 169 -0.27 -17.78 34.66
C LEU A 169 -1.52 -16.94 34.91
N ARG A 170 -2.63 -17.24 34.23
CA ARG A 170 -3.93 -16.54 34.30
C ARG A 170 -3.84 -15.05 33.92
N GLY A 171 -4.99 -14.44 33.65
CA GLY A 171 -5.08 -13.00 33.34
C GLY A 171 -4.89 -12.64 31.86
N VAL A 172 -4.88 -13.62 30.95
CA VAL A 172 -4.83 -13.39 29.50
C VAL A 172 -5.72 -14.42 28.78
N ASP A 173 -6.57 -13.93 27.89
CA ASP A 173 -7.40 -14.77 27.02
C ASP A 173 -6.67 -15.19 25.74
N ALA A 174 -6.98 -16.39 25.23
CA ALA A 174 -6.40 -16.91 23.98
C ALA A 174 -6.63 -15.96 22.79
N LEU A 175 -7.80 -15.32 22.76
CA LEU A 175 -8.15 -14.36 21.72
C LEU A 175 -7.28 -13.10 21.78
N THR A 176 -6.96 -12.59 22.98
CA THR A 176 -6.08 -11.44 23.16
C THR A 176 -4.69 -11.70 22.58
N VAL A 177 -4.11 -12.87 22.85
CA VAL A 177 -2.81 -13.25 22.29
C VAL A 177 -2.89 -13.41 20.79
N ALA A 178 -3.92 -14.07 20.26
CA ALA A 178 -4.07 -14.27 18.82
C ALA A 178 -4.19 -12.94 18.05
N VAL A 179 -5.03 -12.02 18.54
CA VAL A 179 -5.20 -10.68 17.95
C VAL A 179 -3.92 -9.87 18.06
N LEU A 180 -3.24 -9.90 19.22
CA LEU A 180 -1.96 -9.21 19.42
C LEU A 180 -0.87 -9.71 18.46
N MET A 181 -0.73 -11.03 18.30
CA MET A 181 0.21 -11.62 17.34
C MET A 181 -0.15 -11.22 15.90
N GLY A 182 -1.44 -11.21 15.56
CA GLY A 182 -1.95 -10.72 14.28
C GLY A 182 -1.53 -9.28 14.01
N TYR A 183 -1.70 -8.37 14.98
CA TYR A 183 -1.27 -6.97 14.84
C TYR A 183 0.23 -6.83 14.67
N LEU A 184 1.05 -7.58 15.41
CA LEU A 184 2.51 -7.53 15.25
C LEU A 184 2.95 -7.99 13.86
N VAL A 185 2.34 -9.04 13.32
CA VAL A 185 2.62 -9.53 11.96
C VAL A 185 2.17 -8.52 10.91
N LEU A 186 0.95 -7.99 11.01
CA LEU A 186 0.45 -6.98 10.06
C LEU A 186 1.29 -5.70 10.09
N ALA A 187 1.68 -5.22 11.28
CA ALA A 187 2.55 -4.07 11.41
C ALA A 187 3.93 -4.32 10.78
N SER A 188 4.53 -5.48 11.03
CA SER A 188 5.82 -5.87 10.43
C SER A 188 5.77 -5.96 8.90
N LEU A 189 4.68 -6.51 8.34
CA LEU A 189 4.45 -6.54 6.89
C LEU A 189 4.30 -5.15 6.29
N GLY A 190 3.52 -4.27 6.95
CA GLY A 190 3.33 -2.89 6.52
C GLY A 190 4.65 -2.10 6.53
N LEU A 191 5.43 -2.25 7.59
CA LEU A 191 6.76 -1.65 7.68
C LEU A 191 7.73 -2.23 6.64
N SER A 192 7.66 -3.53 6.35
CA SER A 192 8.53 -4.17 5.35
C SER A 192 8.26 -3.67 3.93
N ILE A 193 6.99 -3.49 3.54
CA ILE A 193 6.69 -2.93 2.21
C ILE A 193 7.06 -1.44 2.10
N LEU A 194 6.90 -0.67 3.20
CA LEU A 194 7.39 0.71 3.27
C LEU A 194 8.92 0.78 3.17
N ALA A 195 9.62 -0.13 3.85
CA ALA A 195 11.07 -0.24 3.79
C ALA A 195 11.57 -0.63 2.39
N LEU A 196 10.87 -1.54 1.70
CA LEU A 196 11.15 -1.86 0.29
C LEU A 196 10.93 -0.64 -0.60
N LEU A 197 9.83 0.10 -0.43
CA LEU A 197 9.57 1.32 -1.18
C LEU A 197 10.66 2.37 -0.93
N ALA A 198 11.08 2.57 0.32
CA ALA A 198 12.20 3.45 0.67
C ALA A 198 13.50 3.02 -0.03
N GLY A 199 13.74 1.70 -0.13
CA GLY A 199 14.86 1.14 -0.88
C GLY A 199 14.83 1.52 -2.36
N THR A 200 13.66 1.62 -2.99
CA THR A 200 13.56 2.04 -4.41
C THR A 200 13.92 3.51 -4.65
N LEU A 201 13.79 4.37 -3.63
CA LEU A 201 14.05 5.81 -3.73
C LEU A 201 15.54 6.15 -3.59
N ALA A 202 16.34 5.24 -3.05
CA ALA A 202 17.73 5.44 -2.65
C ALA A 202 18.75 5.31 -3.80
N LYS A 203 18.54 6.01 -4.92
CA LYS A 203 19.34 5.84 -6.15
C LYS A 203 20.79 6.32 -6.07
N VAL A 204 21.07 7.32 -5.23
CA VAL A 204 22.40 7.94 -5.10
C VAL A 204 22.98 7.63 -3.73
N ARG A 205 24.27 7.30 -3.66
CA ARG A 205 24.96 6.92 -2.40
C ARG A 205 24.69 7.86 -1.21
N TYR A 206 24.74 9.18 -1.43
CA TYR A 206 24.42 10.16 -0.37
C TYR A 206 22.94 10.13 0.05
N SER A 207 22.02 10.01 -0.91
CA SER A 207 20.58 9.89 -0.63
C SER A 207 20.24 8.59 0.09
N GLN A 208 20.98 7.51 -0.19
CA GLN A 208 20.77 6.21 0.45
C GLN A 208 21.14 6.24 1.93
N VAL A 209 22.25 6.89 2.31
CA VAL A 209 22.60 7.07 3.72
C VAL A 209 21.49 7.85 4.43
N LEU A 210 21.05 8.97 3.85
CA LEU A 210 19.96 9.78 4.42
C LEU A 210 18.65 8.96 4.58
N VAL A 211 18.22 8.27 3.51
CA VAL A 211 17.00 7.43 3.54
C VAL A 211 17.14 6.30 4.55
N SER A 212 18.32 5.69 4.68
CA SER A 212 18.56 4.63 5.65
C SER A 212 18.47 5.14 7.10
N VAL A 213 19.02 6.33 7.39
CA VAL A 213 18.95 6.95 8.72
C VAL A 213 17.51 7.34 9.04
N LEU A 214 16.81 7.98 8.11
CA LEU A 214 15.40 8.33 8.27
C LEU A 214 14.52 7.09 8.47
N LEU A 215 14.78 6.00 7.72
CA LEU A 215 14.08 4.74 7.91
C LEU A 215 14.33 4.16 9.29
N VAL A 216 15.59 4.11 9.76
CA VAL A 216 15.90 3.60 11.10
C VAL A 216 15.21 4.43 12.19
N LEU A 217 15.20 5.75 12.07
CA LEU A 217 14.48 6.64 13.00
C LEU A 217 12.96 6.40 12.97
N MET A 218 12.38 6.22 11.78
CA MET A 218 10.97 5.88 11.62
C MET A 218 10.65 4.52 12.27
N LEU A 219 11.45 3.48 11.98
CA LEU A 219 11.25 2.14 12.53
C LEU A 219 11.40 2.14 14.06
N ALA A 220 12.36 2.90 14.60
CA ALA A 220 12.52 3.09 16.05
C ALA A 220 11.31 3.80 16.67
N GLY A 221 10.80 4.87 16.04
CA GLY A 221 9.58 5.55 16.47
C GLY A 221 8.37 4.61 16.47
N CYS A 222 8.20 3.80 15.43
CA CYS A 222 7.15 2.78 15.36
C CYS A 222 7.31 1.71 16.45
N PHE A 223 8.54 1.26 16.74
CA PHE A 223 8.81 0.32 17.81
C PHE A 223 8.41 0.90 19.18
N PHE A 224 8.86 2.12 19.53
CA PHE A 224 8.49 2.75 20.80
C PHE A 224 6.99 3.00 20.92
N SER A 225 6.34 3.46 19.85
CA SER A 225 4.89 3.61 19.79
C SER A 225 4.17 2.26 19.99
N SER A 226 4.70 1.17 19.40
CA SER A 226 4.13 -0.16 19.55
C SER A 226 4.15 -0.65 21.00
N ILE A 227 5.15 -0.29 21.81
CA ILE A 227 5.20 -0.65 23.24
C ILE A 227 3.98 -0.08 23.97
N ALA A 228 3.65 1.20 23.74
CA ALA A 228 2.49 1.85 24.33
C ALA A 228 1.18 1.22 23.84
N MET A 229 1.09 0.91 22.54
CA MET A 229 -0.09 0.26 21.95
C MET A 229 -0.30 -1.17 22.49
N ILE A 230 0.76 -1.96 22.62
CA ILE A 230 0.71 -3.31 23.20
C ILE A 230 0.23 -3.24 24.65
N ALA A 231 0.80 -2.32 25.45
CA ALA A 231 0.40 -2.14 26.84
C ALA A 231 -1.07 -1.73 26.97
N GLY A 232 -1.52 -0.74 26.18
CA GLY A 232 -2.91 -0.28 26.18
C GLY A 232 -3.90 -1.34 25.68
N PHE A 233 -3.52 -2.13 24.67
CA PHE A 233 -4.34 -3.23 24.19
C PHE A 233 -4.48 -4.33 25.25
N ILE A 234 -3.38 -4.73 25.90
CA ILE A 234 -3.44 -5.77 26.94
C ILE A 234 -4.31 -5.32 28.12
N SER A 235 -4.18 -4.07 28.58
CA SER A 235 -4.94 -3.54 29.72
C SER A 235 -6.45 -3.49 29.49
N GLU A 236 -6.87 -3.14 28.27
CA GLU A 236 -8.29 -2.96 27.93
C GLU A 236 -8.86 -4.10 27.07
N SER A 237 -8.07 -5.16 26.82
CA SER A 237 -8.42 -6.24 25.89
C SER A 237 -9.79 -6.87 26.16
N TYR A 238 -10.14 -7.04 27.44
CA TYR A 238 -11.41 -7.65 27.82
C TYR A 238 -12.63 -6.80 27.41
N SER A 239 -12.55 -5.47 27.52
CA SER A 239 -13.65 -4.59 27.12
C SER A 239 -13.75 -4.52 25.60
N PHE A 240 -12.60 -4.34 24.93
CA PHE A 240 -12.52 -4.21 23.48
C PHE A 240 -13.00 -5.46 22.74
N LEU A 241 -12.53 -6.65 23.12
CA LEU A 241 -12.85 -7.88 22.38
C LEU A 241 -14.34 -8.26 22.43
N ARG A 242 -15.09 -7.74 23.42
CA ARG A 242 -16.54 -7.96 23.56
C ARG A 242 -17.38 -6.94 22.80
N ASP A 243 -16.82 -5.78 22.51
CA ASP A 243 -17.53 -4.72 21.80
C ASP A 243 -17.63 -5.08 20.31
N VAL A 244 -18.85 -5.03 19.77
CA VAL A 244 -19.08 -5.26 18.35
C VAL A 244 -18.41 -4.16 17.51
N TRP A 245 -18.41 -2.93 18.01
CA TRP A 245 -17.80 -1.79 17.31
C TRP A 245 -16.29 -1.90 17.20
N PHE A 246 -15.63 -2.59 18.15
CA PHE A 246 -14.22 -2.92 18.04
C PHE A 246 -13.94 -3.78 16.80
N TRP A 247 -14.77 -4.80 16.54
CA TRP A 247 -14.60 -5.68 15.37
C TRP A 247 -14.95 -4.98 14.05
N VAL A 248 -16.03 -4.17 14.04
CA VAL A 248 -16.41 -3.35 12.88
C VAL A 248 -15.29 -2.36 12.54
N GLY A 249 -14.75 -1.66 13.54
CA GLY A 249 -13.62 -0.75 13.38
C GLY A 249 -12.36 -1.48 12.89
N ASN A 250 -12.06 -2.65 13.45
CA ASN A 250 -10.93 -3.47 12.98
C ASN A 250 -11.09 -3.95 11.54
N LEU A 251 -12.29 -4.30 11.11
CA LEU A 251 -12.55 -4.68 9.72
C LEU A 251 -12.37 -3.47 8.80
N ALA A 252 -12.82 -2.28 9.21
CA ALA A 252 -12.57 -1.03 8.49
C ALA A 252 -11.06 -0.74 8.38
N PHE A 253 -10.32 -0.80 9.49
CA PHE A 253 -8.87 -0.62 9.48
C PHE A 253 -8.14 -1.68 8.66
N LEU A 254 -8.58 -2.94 8.70
CA LEU A 254 -7.99 -4.02 7.91
C LEU A 254 -8.20 -3.78 6.41
N THR A 255 -9.39 -3.36 5.98
CA THR A 255 -9.62 -3.03 4.57
C THR A 255 -8.76 -1.85 4.12
N LEU A 256 -8.67 -0.77 4.92
CA LEU A 256 -7.79 0.37 4.65
C LEU A 256 -6.32 -0.08 4.56
N TYR A 257 -5.88 -0.91 5.50
CA TYR A 257 -4.55 -1.50 5.53
C TYR A 257 -4.28 -2.30 4.25
N LEU A 258 -5.17 -3.21 3.85
CA LEU A 258 -5.00 -4.04 2.65
C LEU A 258 -4.97 -3.22 1.37
N THR A 259 -5.85 -2.22 1.24
CA THR A 259 -5.86 -1.34 0.06
C THR A 259 -4.60 -0.48 -0.01
N THR A 260 -4.14 0.05 1.13
CA THR A 260 -2.90 0.85 1.19
C THR A 260 -1.68 -0.03 0.94
N PHE A 261 -1.67 -1.26 1.46
CA PHE A 261 -0.63 -2.25 1.23
C PHE A 261 -0.52 -2.59 -0.26
N ALA A 262 -1.65 -2.83 -0.93
CA ALA A 262 -1.70 -3.04 -2.37
C ALA A 262 -1.16 -1.82 -3.14
N LEU A 263 -1.50 -0.60 -2.70
CA LEU A 263 -1.02 0.64 -3.33
C LEU A 263 0.50 0.79 -3.18
N LEU A 264 1.05 0.55 -1.98
CA LEU A 264 2.49 0.58 -1.71
C LEU A 264 3.23 -0.50 -2.51
N HIS A 265 2.66 -1.70 -2.60
CA HIS A 265 3.22 -2.79 -3.40
C HIS A 265 3.26 -2.43 -4.90
N ALA A 266 2.17 -1.86 -5.44
CA ALA A 266 2.13 -1.38 -6.80
C ALA A 266 3.08 -0.19 -7.03
N ALA A 267 3.26 0.68 -6.04
CA ALA A 267 4.19 1.81 -6.11
C ALA A 267 5.65 1.34 -6.13
N ALA A 268 6.01 0.38 -5.27
CA ALA A 268 7.33 -0.25 -5.28
C ALA A 268 7.60 -0.97 -6.60
N SER A 269 6.61 -1.71 -7.12
CA SER A 269 6.68 -2.35 -8.44
C SER A 269 6.86 -1.32 -9.57
N ALA A 270 6.13 -0.21 -9.53
CA ALA A 270 6.21 0.85 -10.54
C ALA A 270 7.56 1.57 -10.56
N GLN A 271 8.21 1.73 -9.40
CA GLN A 271 9.55 2.32 -9.30
C GLN A 271 10.63 1.41 -9.86
N ILE A 272 10.49 0.09 -9.66
CA ILE A 272 11.44 -0.91 -10.19
C ILE A 272 11.24 -1.12 -11.70
N ALA A 273 10.00 -0.96 -12.19
CA ALA A 273 9.64 -1.26 -13.57
C ALA A 273 10.41 -0.36 -14.54
N PHE A 274 10.66 -0.85 -15.75
CA PHE A 274 11.40 -0.08 -16.75
C PHE A 274 10.64 1.19 -17.18
N ASN A 275 11.35 2.26 -17.58
CA ASN A 275 10.73 3.55 -17.93
C ASN A 275 9.70 3.45 -19.08
N SER A 276 9.80 2.41 -19.93
CA SER A 276 8.85 2.20 -21.02
C SER A 276 7.66 1.31 -20.66
N GLU A 277 7.52 0.86 -19.40
CA GLU A 277 6.42 0.01 -18.96
C GLU A 277 5.29 0.82 -18.33
N ASN A 278 4.07 0.25 -18.28
CA ASN A 278 2.91 0.95 -17.75
C ASN A 278 2.95 0.96 -16.21
N ARG A 279 3.35 2.10 -15.64
CA ARG A 279 3.46 2.32 -14.20
C ARG A 279 2.17 2.82 -13.54
N SER A 280 1.36 3.58 -14.27
CA SER A 280 0.28 4.37 -13.69
C SER A 280 -1.07 3.66 -13.63
N THR A 281 -1.38 2.81 -14.60
CA THR A 281 -2.69 2.14 -14.66
C THR A 281 -2.97 1.23 -13.47
N PRO A 282 -2.04 0.37 -13.00
CA PRO A 282 -2.27 -0.45 -11.81
C PRO A 282 -2.51 0.41 -10.55
N LEU A 283 -1.74 1.49 -10.38
CA LEU A 283 -1.90 2.43 -9.28
C LEU A 283 -3.29 3.06 -9.27
N ARG A 284 -3.75 3.58 -10.43
CA ARG A 284 -5.07 4.21 -10.55
C ARG A 284 -6.23 3.25 -10.23
N ARG A 285 -6.13 1.98 -10.64
CA ARG A 285 -7.14 0.95 -10.29
C ARG A 285 -7.22 0.72 -8.80
N ILE A 286 -6.07 0.59 -8.13
CA ILE A 286 -6.03 0.39 -6.68
C ILE A 286 -6.57 1.63 -5.96
N MET A 287 -6.27 2.83 -6.46
CA MET A 287 -6.81 4.07 -5.90
C MET A 287 -8.34 4.13 -5.96
N LEU A 288 -8.97 3.66 -7.06
CA LEU A 288 -10.43 3.56 -7.15
C LEU A 288 -11.01 2.58 -6.14
N VAL A 289 -10.40 1.40 -6.03
CA VAL A 289 -10.84 0.37 -5.06
C VAL A 289 -10.73 0.91 -3.64
N GLN A 290 -9.63 1.60 -3.32
CA GLN A 290 -9.43 2.21 -2.00
C GLN A 290 -10.50 3.26 -1.68
N GLN A 291 -10.84 4.15 -2.62
CA GLN A 291 -11.94 5.10 -2.43
C GLN A 291 -13.29 4.38 -2.26
N ALA A 292 -13.59 3.38 -3.08
CA ALA A 292 -14.85 2.65 -3.01
C ALA A 292 -15.00 1.93 -1.65
N CYS A 293 -13.94 1.27 -1.16
CA CYS A 293 -13.92 0.68 0.17
C CYS A 293 -14.12 1.73 1.27
N PHE A 294 -13.42 2.86 1.19
CA PHE A 294 -13.57 3.95 2.17
C PHE A 294 -15.00 4.48 2.21
N LEU A 295 -15.60 4.76 1.05
CA LEU A 295 -16.99 5.23 0.98
C LEU A 295 -17.98 4.18 1.50
N GLY A 296 -17.75 2.90 1.21
CA GLY A 296 -18.53 1.80 1.76
C GLY A 296 -18.54 1.84 3.30
N TRP A 297 -17.38 2.02 3.92
CA TRP A 297 -17.28 2.14 5.38
C TRP A 297 -17.95 3.37 5.97
N MET A 298 -17.95 4.49 5.26
CA MET A 298 -18.65 5.71 5.72
C MET A 298 -20.17 5.54 5.77
N THR A 299 -20.74 4.54 5.08
CA THR A 299 -22.18 4.24 5.16
C THR A 299 -22.56 3.42 6.40
N VAL A 300 -21.63 2.65 6.98
CA VAL A 300 -21.94 1.69 8.06
C VAL A 300 -22.49 2.37 9.33
N PRO A 301 -21.87 3.46 9.86
CA PRO A 301 -22.41 4.13 11.04
C PRO A 301 -23.79 4.73 10.81
N ALA A 302 -24.06 5.23 9.60
CA ALA A 302 -25.35 5.81 9.22
C ALA A 302 -26.47 4.75 9.12
N ILE A 303 -26.13 3.51 8.78
CA ILE A 303 -27.09 2.40 8.74
C ILE A 303 -27.48 1.97 10.17
N ASP A 304 -26.51 1.90 11.08
CA ASP A 304 -26.76 1.44 12.46
C ASP A 304 -27.41 2.52 13.34
N GLN A 305 -26.85 3.73 13.35
CA GLN A 305 -27.28 4.81 14.23
C GLN A 305 -28.39 5.69 13.60
N GLY A 306 -28.81 5.35 12.38
CA GLY A 306 -29.80 6.07 11.61
C GLY A 306 -29.23 7.26 10.82
N TRP A 307 -30.11 7.83 9.99
CA TRP A 307 -29.75 8.92 9.07
C TRP A 307 -29.43 10.26 9.75
N GLU A 308 -29.58 10.38 11.07
CA GLU A 308 -29.27 11.61 11.82
C GLU A 308 -27.77 11.96 11.85
N ILE A 309 -26.89 10.97 11.64
CA ILE A 309 -25.42 11.12 11.66
C ILE A 309 -24.85 11.27 10.25
N ILE A 310 -25.69 11.21 9.21
CA ILE A 310 -25.27 11.28 7.81
C ILE A 310 -24.41 12.53 7.53
N ASN A 311 -24.75 13.65 8.17
CA ASN A 311 -24.03 14.91 8.05
C ASN A 311 -22.57 14.81 8.50
N MET A 312 -22.35 14.19 9.66
CA MET A 312 -21.00 13.92 10.17
C MET A 312 -20.24 12.96 9.25
N MET A 313 -20.90 11.91 8.75
CA MET A 313 -20.27 10.94 7.83
C MET A 313 -19.89 11.58 6.49
N LEU A 314 -20.78 12.41 5.93
CA LEU A 314 -20.55 13.15 4.70
C LEU A 314 -19.40 14.16 4.86
N PHE A 315 -19.35 14.82 6.01
CA PHE A 315 -18.26 15.74 6.33
C PHE A 315 -16.91 15.02 6.42
N VAL A 316 -16.84 13.93 7.20
CA VAL A 316 -15.65 13.09 7.35
C VAL A 316 -15.21 12.53 5.99
N SER A 317 -16.14 12.02 5.19
CA SER A 317 -15.83 11.47 3.87
C SER A 317 -15.27 12.51 2.91
N ALA A 318 -15.77 13.75 2.96
CA ALA A 318 -15.28 14.85 2.14
C ALA A 318 -13.85 15.27 2.51
N ILE A 319 -13.53 15.41 3.80
CA ILE A 319 -12.17 15.76 4.25
C ILE A 319 -11.17 14.70 3.80
N PHE A 320 -11.39 13.44 4.20
CA PHE A 320 -10.41 12.39 3.96
C PHE A 320 -10.23 12.11 2.47
N SER A 321 -11.32 12.08 1.70
CA SER A 321 -11.24 11.92 0.24
C SER A 321 -10.62 13.13 -0.45
N GLY A 322 -10.88 14.35 0.04
CA GLY A 322 -10.30 15.57 -0.50
C GLY A 322 -8.78 15.61 -0.31
N ILE A 323 -8.30 15.31 0.89
CA ILE A 323 -6.86 15.19 1.19
C ILE A 323 -6.23 14.08 0.36
N TYR A 324 -6.88 12.91 0.30
CA TYR A 324 -6.40 11.76 -0.47
C TYR A 324 -6.25 12.07 -1.96
N TRP A 325 -7.27 12.63 -2.60
CA TRP A 325 -7.24 12.96 -4.03
C TRP A 325 -6.36 14.16 -4.35
N TYR A 326 -6.20 15.10 -3.41
CA TYR A 326 -5.20 16.14 -3.55
C TYR A 326 -3.79 15.52 -3.56
N ALA A 327 -3.45 14.73 -2.54
CA ALA A 327 -2.14 14.08 -2.42
C ALA A 327 -1.84 13.18 -3.64
N MET A 328 -2.75 12.27 -4.00
CA MET A 328 -2.57 11.40 -5.18
C MET A 328 -2.57 12.22 -6.48
N GLY A 329 -3.39 13.27 -6.56
CA GLY A 329 -3.46 14.17 -7.70
C GLY A 329 -2.13 14.85 -7.98
N THR A 330 -1.44 15.36 -6.95
CA THR A 330 -0.11 15.98 -7.13
C THR A 330 0.93 15.03 -7.74
N LEU A 331 0.86 13.74 -7.44
CA LEU A 331 1.75 12.72 -8.01
C LEU A 331 1.37 12.41 -9.45
N LEU A 332 0.07 12.25 -9.73
CA LEU A 332 -0.45 11.93 -11.06
C LEU A 332 -0.26 13.08 -12.07
N THR A 333 -0.46 14.33 -11.67
CA THR A 333 -0.21 15.51 -12.53
C THR A 333 1.27 15.75 -12.80
N SER A 334 2.15 15.18 -11.95
CA SER A 334 3.60 15.26 -12.08
C SER A 334 4.17 14.14 -12.98
N GLU A 335 3.35 13.26 -13.54
CA GLU A 335 3.78 12.23 -14.49
C GLU A 335 4.37 12.82 -15.77
N TRP A 336 5.24 12.07 -16.44
CA TRP A 336 5.79 12.46 -17.74
C TRP A 336 4.75 12.31 -18.85
N PRO A 337 4.60 13.29 -19.76
CA PRO A 337 3.56 13.30 -20.78
C PRO A 337 3.82 12.36 -21.97
N HIS A 338 5.02 11.80 -22.10
CA HIS A 338 5.40 10.99 -23.25
C HIS A 338 5.14 9.50 -22.99
N LEU A 339 4.25 8.90 -23.80
CA LEU A 339 3.97 7.47 -23.76
C LEU A 339 4.96 6.70 -24.64
N SER A 340 5.57 5.65 -24.09
CA SER A 340 6.40 4.73 -24.87
C SER A 340 5.55 3.96 -25.90
N ARG A 341 6.18 3.49 -26.98
CA ARG A 341 5.50 2.65 -27.98
C ARG A 341 4.94 1.36 -27.36
N ARG A 342 5.62 0.79 -26.35
CA ARG A 342 5.15 -0.40 -25.63
C ARG A 342 3.86 -0.11 -24.85
N VAL A 343 3.77 1.04 -24.17
CA VAL A 343 2.54 1.44 -23.46
C VAL A 343 1.41 1.74 -24.44
N GLN A 344 1.70 2.41 -25.56
CA GLN A 344 0.70 2.66 -26.60
C GLN A 344 0.07 1.37 -27.12
N ARG A 345 0.83 0.27 -27.22
CA ARG A 345 0.31 -1.05 -27.61
C ARG A 345 -0.71 -1.64 -26.62
N SER A 346 -0.66 -1.24 -25.35
CA SER A 346 -1.57 -1.73 -24.29
C SER A 346 -2.87 -0.94 -24.17
N LEU A 347 -3.04 0.12 -24.98
CA LEU A 347 -4.24 0.97 -24.95
C LEU A 347 -5.50 0.22 -25.42
N PRO A 348 -6.69 0.52 -24.87
CA PRO A 348 -7.94 -0.14 -25.23
C PRO A 348 -8.29 0.08 -26.71
N GLN A 349 -8.70 -1.00 -27.39
CA GLN A 349 -9.06 -0.99 -28.82
C GLN A 349 -10.52 -0.57 -29.07
N SER A 350 -11.45 -0.95 -28.19
CA SER A 350 -12.87 -0.70 -28.39
C SER A 350 -13.25 0.75 -28.08
N GLN A 351 -14.23 1.30 -28.80
CA GLN A 351 -14.73 2.66 -28.55
C GLN A 351 -15.26 2.82 -27.12
N LEU A 352 -16.02 1.85 -26.63
CA LEU A 352 -16.50 1.81 -25.24
C LEU A 352 -15.34 1.73 -24.24
N GLY A 353 -14.33 0.90 -24.54
CA GLY A 353 -13.14 0.79 -23.71
C GLY A 353 -12.38 2.11 -23.62
N ARG A 354 -12.31 2.88 -24.71
CA ARG A 354 -11.71 4.22 -24.70
C ARG A 354 -12.52 5.18 -23.84
N THR A 355 -13.85 5.21 -23.93
CA THR A 355 -14.65 6.16 -23.15
C THR A 355 -14.47 5.98 -21.63
N PHE A 356 -14.44 4.74 -21.15
CA PHE A 356 -14.36 4.46 -19.71
C PHE A 356 -12.92 4.32 -19.19
N PHE A 357 -12.02 3.70 -19.94
CA PHE A 357 -10.67 3.38 -19.45
C PHE A 357 -9.59 4.38 -19.84
N THR A 358 -9.89 5.41 -20.65
CA THR A 358 -8.87 6.41 -21.03
C THR A 358 -8.31 7.17 -19.82
N TRP A 359 -9.12 7.38 -18.78
CA TRP A 359 -8.68 8.04 -17.54
C TRP A 359 -7.70 7.19 -16.71
N LEU A 360 -7.63 5.87 -16.97
CA LEU A 360 -6.67 4.98 -16.32
C LEU A 360 -5.33 4.93 -17.07
N ASN A 361 -5.25 5.49 -18.29
CA ASN A 361 -4.03 5.47 -19.08
C ASN A 361 -2.98 6.44 -18.50
N PRO A 362 -1.68 6.15 -18.57
CA PRO A 362 -0.65 7.04 -18.03
C PRO A 362 -0.68 8.43 -18.67
N GLY A 363 -0.27 9.44 -17.91
CA GLY A 363 -0.20 10.82 -18.41
C GLY A 363 -0.67 11.86 -17.39
N PRO A 364 -0.09 13.06 -17.39
CA PRO A 364 -0.44 14.13 -16.46
C PRO A 364 -1.83 14.73 -16.75
N GLY A 365 -2.27 14.77 -18.01
CA GLY A 365 -3.63 15.20 -18.37
C GLY A 365 -4.70 14.19 -17.98
N THR A 366 -4.51 12.92 -18.37
CA THR A 366 -5.41 11.83 -17.95
C THR A 366 -5.46 11.68 -16.44
N GLY A 367 -4.32 11.84 -15.75
CA GLY A 367 -4.22 11.81 -14.29
C GLY A 367 -4.99 12.93 -13.62
N TYR A 368 -4.87 14.16 -14.12
CA TYR A 368 -5.69 15.29 -13.66
C TYR A 368 -7.19 15.00 -13.81
N MET A 369 -7.62 14.57 -15.00
CA MET A 369 -9.04 14.27 -15.24
C MET A 369 -9.54 13.10 -14.41
N PHE A 370 -8.70 12.10 -14.16
CA PHE A 370 -9.01 10.98 -13.29
C PHE A 370 -9.29 11.45 -11.85
N CYS A 371 -8.48 12.35 -11.29
CA CYS A 371 -8.74 12.96 -9.99
C CYS A 371 -10.02 13.80 -9.99
N VAL A 372 -10.19 14.66 -11.00
CA VAL A 372 -11.39 15.52 -11.13
C VAL A 372 -12.65 14.65 -11.22
N ALA A 373 -12.65 13.58 -12.01
CA ALA A 373 -13.80 12.68 -12.17
C ALA A 373 -14.18 11.96 -10.87
N ASN A 374 -13.20 11.53 -10.07
CA ASN A 374 -13.47 10.89 -8.78
C ASN A 374 -13.99 11.90 -7.74
N LEU A 375 -13.47 13.13 -7.77
CA LEU A 375 -13.96 14.22 -6.92
C LEU A 375 -15.35 14.71 -7.34
N THR A 376 -15.65 14.80 -8.64
CA THR A 376 -17.01 15.13 -9.11
C THR A 376 -18.00 14.05 -8.73
N MET A 377 -17.62 12.76 -8.87
CA MET A 377 -18.45 11.64 -8.43
C MET A 377 -18.74 11.74 -6.93
N LEU A 378 -17.70 11.98 -6.11
CA LEU A 378 -17.84 12.16 -4.67
C LEU A 378 -18.76 13.35 -4.32
N MET A 379 -18.57 14.48 -5.00
CA MET A 379 -19.39 15.67 -4.79
C MET A 379 -20.86 15.40 -5.13
N ILE A 380 -21.15 14.81 -6.29
CA ILE A 380 -22.51 14.50 -6.71
C ILE A 380 -23.13 13.47 -5.75
N ALA A 381 -22.43 12.39 -5.42
CA ALA A 381 -22.92 11.38 -4.49
C ALA A 381 -23.19 11.94 -3.09
N GLY A 382 -22.30 12.81 -2.58
CA GLY A 382 -22.46 13.46 -1.28
C GLY A 382 -23.63 14.44 -1.26
N LEU A 383 -23.81 15.25 -2.31
CA LEU A 383 -24.95 16.16 -2.44
C LEU A 383 -26.28 15.42 -2.62
N LEU A 384 -26.28 14.28 -3.34
CA LEU A 384 -27.44 13.40 -3.43
C LEU A 384 -27.76 12.77 -2.08
N ALA A 385 -26.77 12.29 -1.32
CA ALA A 385 -27.01 11.77 0.02
C ALA A 385 -27.56 12.86 0.96
N LEU A 386 -27.05 14.09 0.82
CA LEU A 386 -27.53 15.24 1.59
C LEU A 386 -29.00 15.60 1.29
N SER A 387 -29.48 15.39 0.06
CA SER A 387 -30.89 15.67 -0.27
C SER A 387 -31.88 14.73 0.41
N PHE A 388 -31.41 13.56 0.84
CA PHE A 388 -32.17 12.61 1.66
C PHE A 388 -31.91 12.77 3.17
N ALA A 389 -31.02 13.68 3.58
CA ALA A 389 -30.68 13.87 4.98
C ALA A 389 -31.84 14.52 5.76
N PRO A 390 -32.12 14.06 6.99
CA PRO A 390 -33.13 14.66 7.83
C PRO A 390 -32.75 16.10 8.22
N THR A 391 -33.75 16.92 8.52
CA THR A 391 -33.54 18.30 9.00
C THR A 391 -33.04 18.34 10.45
N THR A 392 -33.31 17.29 11.23
CA THR A 392 -32.79 17.08 12.58
C THR A 392 -31.43 16.39 12.50
N VAL A 393 -30.37 17.14 12.76
CA VAL A 393 -28.98 16.66 12.72
C VAL A 393 -28.50 16.33 14.14
N ARG A 394 -27.92 15.15 14.34
CA ARG A 394 -27.33 14.76 15.62
C ARG A 394 -25.82 14.95 15.59
N GLY A 395 -25.37 16.15 15.95
CA GLY A 395 -23.96 16.51 15.97
C GLY A 395 -23.36 16.68 14.56
N GLY A 396 -22.33 17.51 14.46
CA GLY A 396 -21.70 17.83 13.18
C GLY A 396 -22.34 19.02 12.44
N PRO A 397 -21.87 19.31 11.22
CA PRO A 397 -22.27 20.50 10.47
C PRO A 397 -23.71 20.41 9.93
N ASN A 398 -24.35 21.57 9.79
CA ASN A 398 -25.68 21.70 9.19
C ASN A 398 -25.66 21.44 7.68
N ASN A 399 -26.84 21.18 7.09
CA ASN A 399 -26.96 20.83 5.67
C ASN A 399 -26.35 21.90 4.74
N GLU A 400 -26.54 23.18 5.07
CA GLU A 400 -25.96 24.30 4.33
C GLU A 400 -24.42 24.29 4.36
N GLN A 401 -23.83 24.05 5.53
CA GLN A 401 -22.37 23.98 5.67
C GLN A 401 -21.81 22.82 4.85
N ILE A 402 -22.47 21.66 4.84
CA ILE A 402 -22.04 20.50 4.05
C ILE A 402 -22.13 20.80 2.55
N PHE A 403 -23.22 21.41 2.10
CA PHE A 403 -23.37 21.81 0.70
C PHE A 403 -22.20 22.69 0.22
N PHE A 404 -21.88 23.74 0.98
CA PHE A 404 -20.75 24.61 0.66
C PHE A 404 -19.41 23.90 0.80
N PHE A 405 -19.26 23.02 1.80
CA PHE A 405 -18.01 22.28 2.01
C PHE A 405 -17.68 21.37 0.82
N TYR A 406 -18.67 20.65 0.29
CA TYR A 406 -18.49 19.81 -0.89
C TYR A 406 -18.19 20.61 -2.16
N THR A 407 -18.95 21.69 -2.39
CA THR A 407 -18.83 22.49 -3.62
C THR A 407 -17.55 23.33 -3.63
N LEU A 408 -17.23 24.01 -2.53
CA LEU A 408 -15.98 24.77 -2.39
C LEU A 408 -14.77 23.84 -2.32
N GLY A 409 -14.85 22.75 -1.56
CA GLY A 409 -13.77 21.75 -1.48
C GLY A 409 -13.42 21.16 -2.86
N TRP A 410 -14.45 20.82 -3.65
CA TRP A 410 -14.27 20.42 -5.05
C TRP A 410 -13.61 21.52 -5.88
N GLY A 411 -14.12 22.75 -5.80
CA GLY A 411 -13.59 23.89 -6.56
C GLY A 411 -12.12 24.18 -6.25
N TYR A 412 -11.74 24.19 -4.97
CA TYR A 412 -10.36 24.39 -4.54
C TYR A 412 -9.42 23.30 -5.03
N ILE A 413 -9.79 22.02 -4.90
CA ILE A 413 -8.91 20.93 -5.32
C ILE A 413 -8.70 20.97 -6.84
N VAL A 414 -9.77 21.17 -7.61
CA VAL A 414 -9.69 21.33 -9.08
C VAL A 414 -8.80 22.51 -9.45
N LEU A 415 -8.98 23.66 -8.79
CA LEU A 415 -8.20 24.87 -9.02
C LEU A 415 -6.71 24.64 -8.74
N TYR A 416 -6.35 24.16 -7.55
CA TYR A 416 -4.95 24.00 -7.14
C TYR A 416 -4.22 22.89 -7.90
N LEU A 417 -4.88 21.76 -8.16
CA LEU A 417 -4.29 20.71 -8.99
C LEU A 417 -4.12 21.16 -10.44
N GLY A 418 -5.11 21.87 -10.99
CA GLY A 418 -5.08 22.36 -12.35
C GLY A 418 -4.03 23.46 -12.57
N LEU A 419 -3.89 24.39 -11.62
CA LEU A 419 -2.85 25.42 -11.64
C LEU A 419 -1.46 24.80 -11.50
N GLY A 420 -1.27 23.87 -10.56
CA GLY A 420 0.02 23.19 -10.40
C GLY A 420 0.43 22.42 -11.65
N LYS A 421 -0.51 21.72 -12.31
CA LYS A 421 -0.25 21.07 -13.60
C LYS A 421 0.16 22.06 -14.69
N LEU A 422 -0.51 23.21 -14.80
CA LEU A 422 -0.15 24.25 -15.78
C LEU A 422 1.26 24.80 -15.51
N LEU A 423 1.60 25.04 -14.23
CA LEU A 423 2.93 25.47 -13.82
C LEU A 423 4.00 24.43 -14.15
N ILE A 424 3.75 23.15 -13.88
CA ILE A 424 4.66 22.06 -14.24
C ILE A 424 4.84 22.00 -15.76
N SER A 425 3.75 22.09 -16.52
CA SER A 425 3.82 22.09 -17.99
C SER A 425 4.59 23.29 -18.54
N PHE A 426 4.49 24.44 -17.87
CA PHE A 426 5.25 25.64 -18.23
C PHE A 426 6.73 25.50 -17.89
N ALA A 427 7.05 25.05 -16.67
CA ALA A 427 8.43 24.82 -16.23
C ALA A 427 9.15 23.78 -17.11
N ARG A 428 8.44 22.73 -17.54
CA ARG A 428 8.96 21.70 -18.47
C ARG A 428 9.37 22.22 -19.84
N ARG A 429 8.99 23.45 -20.21
CA ARG A 429 9.48 24.09 -21.45
C ARG A 429 10.95 24.55 -21.32
N PHE A 430 11.42 24.78 -20.10
CA PHE A 430 12.74 25.36 -19.83
C PHE A 430 13.68 24.40 -19.10
N ILE A 431 13.14 23.57 -18.20
CA ILE A 431 13.92 22.68 -17.34
C ILE A 431 13.33 21.28 -17.27
N PHE A 432 14.16 20.29 -16.96
CA PHE A 432 13.69 18.94 -16.62
C PHE A 432 13.03 18.96 -15.24
N VAL A 433 11.74 18.62 -15.16
CA VAL A 433 10.99 18.56 -13.89
C VAL A 433 10.73 17.10 -13.53
N SER A 434 11.43 16.60 -12.52
CA SER A 434 11.22 15.27 -11.94
C SER A 434 9.84 15.17 -11.25
N LEU A 435 9.40 13.94 -10.96
CA LEU A 435 8.16 13.70 -10.22
C LEU A 435 8.18 14.37 -8.84
N THR A 436 9.31 14.31 -8.13
CA THR A 436 9.49 14.95 -6.82
C THR A 436 9.46 16.48 -6.92
N ALA A 437 10.06 17.06 -7.96
CA ALA A 437 10.01 18.50 -8.20
C ALA A 437 8.58 18.98 -8.53
N GLY A 438 7.82 18.19 -9.30
CA GLY A 438 6.40 18.46 -9.56
C GLY A 438 5.55 18.44 -8.29
N PHE A 439 5.75 17.44 -7.43
CA PHE A 439 5.12 17.37 -6.11
C PHE A 439 5.45 18.62 -5.26
N LEU A 440 6.73 18.99 -5.18
CA LEU A 440 7.17 20.19 -4.45
C LEU A 440 6.53 21.48 -4.99
N LEU A 441 6.36 21.61 -6.31
CA LEU A 441 5.68 22.75 -6.91
C LEU A 441 4.22 22.86 -6.46
N HIS A 442 3.50 21.73 -6.34
CA HIS A 442 2.14 21.73 -5.79
C HIS A 442 2.12 22.14 -4.32
N VAL A 443 3.06 21.65 -3.50
CA VAL A 443 3.18 22.03 -2.09
C VAL A 443 3.47 23.53 -1.95
N ILE A 444 4.42 24.06 -2.72
CA ILE A 444 4.75 25.49 -2.74
C ILE A 444 3.54 26.31 -3.17
N LEU A 445 2.80 25.88 -4.20
CA LEU A 445 1.58 26.56 -4.64
C LEU A 445 0.53 26.62 -3.53
N LEU A 446 0.30 25.52 -2.81
CA LEU A 446 -0.63 25.49 -1.68
C LEU A 446 -0.15 26.39 -0.53
N LEU A 447 1.14 26.37 -0.22
CA LEU A 447 1.73 27.22 0.83
C LEU A 447 1.62 28.71 0.49
N ILE A 448 1.83 29.09 -0.78
CA ILE A 448 1.61 30.47 -1.25
C ILE A 448 0.12 30.82 -1.15
N GLY A 449 -0.75 29.88 -1.54
CA GLY A 449 -2.20 30.03 -1.47
C GLY A 449 -2.74 30.28 -0.07
N CYS A 450 -2.23 29.53 0.92
CA CYS A 450 -2.61 29.65 2.33
C CYS A 450 -1.87 30.79 3.04
N GLY A 451 -0.56 30.91 2.82
CA GLY A 451 0.31 31.86 3.53
C GLY A 451 0.25 33.28 2.99
N GLY A 452 0.05 33.46 1.68
CA GLY A 452 -0.02 34.78 1.04
C GLY A 452 -1.07 35.69 1.66
N PRO A 453 -2.35 35.25 1.75
CA PRO A 453 -3.40 36.03 2.42
C PRO A 453 -3.09 36.33 3.88
N GLN A 454 -2.48 35.39 4.60
CA GLN A 454 -2.18 35.56 6.02
C GLN A 454 -1.05 36.57 6.27
N ILE A 455 -0.06 36.60 5.40
CA ILE A 455 1.00 37.61 5.48
C ILE A 455 0.40 39.00 5.18
N LEU A 456 -0.49 39.10 4.19
CA LEU A 456 -1.14 40.35 3.82
C LEU A 456 -2.09 40.85 4.93
N SER A 457 -2.85 39.96 5.56
CA SER A 457 -3.74 40.32 6.67
C SER A 457 -2.95 40.87 7.86
N TYR A 458 -1.87 40.21 8.27
CA TYR A 458 -0.99 40.69 9.34
C TYR A 458 -0.26 42.00 9.01
N ALA A 459 0.08 42.22 7.74
CA ALA A 459 0.73 43.45 7.29
C ALA A 459 -0.21 44.67 7.31
N SER A 460 -1.52 44.45 7.18
CA SER A 460 -2.50 45.54 7.20
C SER A 460 -2.97 45.88 8.62
N SER A 461 -2.73 47.11 9.06
CA SER A 461 -3.10 47.60 10.40
C SER A 461 -4.62 47.58 10.65
N SER A 462 -5.44 47.61 9.60
CA SER A 462 -6.90 47.55 9.68
C SER A 462 -7.46 46.14 9.91
N LEU A 463 -6.71 45.08 9.59
CA LEU A 463 -7.14 43.68 9.79
C LEU A 463 -6.47 43.02 11.00
N GLN A 464 -5.53 43.70 11.67
CA GLN A 464 -4.84 43.20 12.87
C GLN A 464 -5.77 42.91 14.06
N PHE A 465 -6.96 43.51 14.10
CA PHE A 465 -7.91 43.41 15.22
C PHE A 465 -9.09 42.48 14.99
N GLY A 466 -9.26 41.93 13.79
CA GLY A 466 -10.37 41.03 13.46
C GLY A 466 -9.92 39.58 13.41
N ARG A 467 -10.43 38.73 14.31
CA ARG A 467 -10.50 37.27 14.07
C ARG A 467 -11.49 36.92 12.94
N GLU A 468 -12.06 37.92 12.27
CA GLU A 468 -13.13 37.79 11.31
C GLU A 468 -12.58 37.50 9.92
N TYR A 469 -13.23 36.57 9.23
CA TYR A 469 -12.89 36.20 7.88
C TYR A 469 -13.05 37.38 6.92
N SER A 470 -12.06 37.56 6.04
CA SER A 470 -12.07 38.58 4.99
C SER A 470 -11.96 37.92 3.62
N LEU A 471 -12.56 38.52 2.60
CA LEU A 471 -12.49 38.05 1.20
C LEU A 471 -11.04 37.97 0.66
N LEU A 472 -10.06 38.60 1.30
CA LEU A 472 -8.64 38.36 0.98
C LEU A 472 -8.20 36.91 1.20
N HIS A 473 -8.85 36.20 2.11
CA HIS A 473 -8.57 34.79 2.42
C HIS A 473 -9.22 33.82 1.44
N ILE A 474 -9.89 34.28 0.38
CA ILE A 474 -10.51 33.41 -0.63
C ILE A 474 -9.50 32.41 -1.22
N THR A 475 -8.21 32.74 -1.33
CA THR A 475 -7.22 31.78 -1.83
C THR A 475 -6.77 30.75 -0.79
N ASN A 476 -7.10 30.89 0.49
CA ASN A 476 -6.71 29.96 1.54
C ASN A 476 -7.79 28.88 1.78
N PRO A 477 -7.71 27.71 1.10
CA PRO A 477 -8.74 26.68 1.21
C PRO A 477 -8.88 26.13 2.63
N ILE A 478 -7.79 26.05 3.40
CA ILE A 478 -7.80 25.46 4.73
C ILE A 478 -8.58 26.37 5.68
N TRP A 479 -8.27 27.66 5.69
CA TRP A 479 -8.97 28.61 6.56
C TRP A 479 -10.42 28.77 6.15
N THR A 480 -10.71 28.99 4.85
CA THR A 480 -12.09 29.17 4.38
C THR A 480 -12.99 27.99 4.72
N LEU A 481 -12.48 26.76 4.60
CA LEU A 481 -13.25 25.56 4.93
C LEU A 481 -13.41 25.35 6.44
N ILE A 482 -12.41 25.69 7.26
CA ILE A 482 -12.53 25.62 8.73
C ILE A 482 -13.54 26.66 9.22
N GLU A 483 -13.43 27.90 8.75
CA GLU A 483 -14.32 29.01 9.11
C GLU A 483 -15.78 28.70 8.74
N LEU A 484 -16.02 28.11 7.57
CA LEU A 484 -17.34 27.64 7.12
C LEU A 484 -17.98 26.66 8.12
N LEU A 485 -17.17 25.78 8.72
CA LEU A 485 -17.65 24.74 9.64
C LEU A 485 -17.86 25.29 11.05
N GLU A 486 -16.96 26.15 11.51
CA GLU A 486 -17.02 26.71 12.87
C GLU A 486 -18.08 27.81 12.98
N ASN A 487 -18.12 28.74 12.02
CA ASN A 487 -18.90 29.98 12.10
C ASN A 487 -20.03 30.07 11.06
N GLY A 488 -20.13 29.11 10.14
CA GLY A 488 -21.25 28.97 9.21
C GLY A 488 -21.03 29.59 7.83
N ALA A 489 -22.01 29.44 6.93
CA ALA A 489 -21.90 29.93 5.55
C ALA A 489 -21.94 31.46 5.44
N ALA A 490 -22.56 32.14 6.40
CA ALA A 490 -22.65 33.58 6.43
C ALA A 490 -21.32 34.27 6.78
N SER A 491 -20.49 33.66 7.63
CA SER A 491 -19.21 34.26 8.06
C SER A 491 -18.21 34.41 6.91
N ILE A 492 -18.27 33.49 5.94
CA ILE A 492 -17.39 33.52 4.77
C ILE A 492 -18.02 34.17 3.54
N GLU A 493 -19.25 34.68 3.63
CA GLU A 493 -20.06 35.02 2.45
C GLU A 493 -20.02 33.90 1.39
N ALA A 494 -20.43 32.69 1.77
CA ALA A 494 -20.14 31.47 1.00
C ALA A 494 -20.58 31.53 -0.48
N TRP A 495 -21.67 32.23 -0.77
CA TRP A 495 -22.11 32.49 -2.14
C TRP A 495 -21.12 33.34 -2.94
N THR A 496 -20.58 34.42 -2.36
CA THR A 496 -19.55 35.25 -2.99
C THR A 496 -18.29 34.44 -3.26
N VAL A 497 -17.85 33.63 -2.29
CA VAL A 497 -16.68 32.76 -2.46
C VAL A 497 -16.91 31.73 -3.56
N LEU A 498 -18.10 31.12 -3.61
CA LEU A 498 -18.46 30.16 -4.64
C LEU A 498 -18.51 30.80 -6.04
N LEU A 499 -19.01 32.03 -6.15
CA LEU A 499 -19.03 32.81 -7.39
C LEU A 499 -17.63 33.19 -7.89
N VAL A 500 -16.61 33.19 -7.03
CA VAL A 500 -15.22 33.41 -7.43
C VAL A 500 -14.52 32.08 -7.73
N ILE A 501 -14.56 31.13 -6.79
CA ILE A 501 -13.83 29.86 -6.88
C ILE A 501 -14.42 28.92 -7.94
N GLY A 502 -15.75 28.86 -8.07
CA GLY A 502 -16.42 28.00 -9.05
C GLY A 502 -16.01 28.33 -10.49
N PRO A 503 -16.18 29.58 -10.96
CA PRO A 503 -15.72 30.00 -12.27
C PRO A 503 -14.20 29.88 -12.45
N ALA A 504 -13.39 30.21 -11.43
CA ALA A 504 -11.94 30.06 -11.52
C ALA A 504 -11.52 28.59 -11.74
N ALA A 505 -12.12 27.66 -11.00
CA ALA A 505 -11.91 26.23 -11.16
C ALA A 505 -12.35 25.76 -12.56
N ALA A 506 -13.50 26.23 -13.05
CA ALA A 506 -13.98 25.91 -14.39
C ALA A 506 -13.04 26.42 -15.50
N ILE A 507 -12.52 27.66 -15.37
CA ILE A 507 -11.54 28.22 -16.31
C ILE A 507 -10.26 27.37 -16.31
N VAL A 508 -9.72 27.03 -15.15
CA VAL A 508 -8.50 26.22 -15.03
C VAL A 508 -8.70 24.80 -15.57
N LEU A 509 -9.87 24.21 -15.35
CA LEU A 509 -10.27 22.94 -15.96
C LEU A 509 -10.26 23.05 -17.50
N LEU A 510 -10.90 24.07 -18.08
CA LEU A 510 -10.95 24.30 -19.52
C LEU A 510 -9.56 24.54 -20.13
N LEU A 511 -8.68 25.28 -19.45
CA LEU A 511 -7.29 25.48 -19.89
C LEU A 511 -6.53 24.15 -19.95
N ASN A 512 -6.77 23.26 -18.98
CA ASN A 512 -6.17 21.93 -18.94
C ASN A 512 -6.74 20.96 -19.99
N MET A 513 -7.96 21.18 -20.48
CA MET A 513 -8.60 20.32 -21.49
C MET A 513 -7.82 20.26 -22.80
N ARG A 514 -7.07 21.30 -23.16
CA ARG A 514 -6.23 21.28 -24.38
C ARG A 514 -5.16 20.19 -24.31
N ALA A 515 -4.46 20.09 -23.20
CA ALA A 515 -3.44 19.05 -22.98
C ALA A 515 -4.07 17.65 -22.90
N VAL A 516 -5.23 17.55 -22.24
CA VAL A 516 -5.99 16.30 -22.13
C VAL A 516 -6.42 15.81 -23.52
N ALA A 517 -6.93 16.70 -24.38
CA ALA A 517 -7.38 16.34 -25.72
C ALA A 517 -6.25 15.73 -26.57
N VAL A 518 -5.03 16.27 -26.46
CA VAL A 518 -3.85 15.70 -27.14
C VAL A 518 -3.53 14.30 -26.61
N GLU A 519 -3.62 14.08 -25.31
CA GLU A 519 -3.37 12.76 -24.71
C GLU A 519 -4.46 11.71 -25.08
N ILE A 520 -5.72 12.13 -25.23
CA ILE A 520 -6.81 11.23 -25.66
C ILE A 520 -6.64 10.77 -27.12
N GLN A 521 -5.94 11.57 -27.94
CA GLN A 521 -5.66 11.24 -29.34
C GLN A 521 -4.58 10.17 -29.52
N TYR A 522 -3.92 9.71 -28.46
CA TYR A 522 -3.01 8.57 -28.59
C TYR A 522 -3.77 7.32 -29.03
N HIS A 523 -3.36 6.76 -30.16
CA HIS A 523 -3.90 5.52 -30.71
C HIS A 523 -2.97 4.35 -30.40
N ARG A 524 -3.56 3.15 -30.25
CA ARG A 524 -2.77 1.93 -30.14
C ARG A 524 -1.91 1.78 -31.39
N SER A 525 -0.59 1.72 -31.21
CA SER A 525 0.31 1.33 -32.29
C SER A 525 0.25 -0.18 -32.47
N SER A 526 0.23 -0.65 -33.72
CA SER A 526 0.32 -2.08 -34.03
C SER A 526 1.71 -2.63 -33.70
N LEU A 527 1.79 -3.95 -33.50
CA LEU A 527 3.08 -4.62 -33.46
C LEU A 527 3.75 -4.45 -34.84
N PRO A 528 5.03 -4.07 -34.93
CA PRO A 528 5.75 -4.10 -36.19
C PRO A 528 5.70 -5.51 -36.76
N THR A 529 5.43 -5.64 -38.06
CA THR A 529 5.26 -6.92 -38.76
C THR A 529 6.41 -7.89 -38.47
N ARG A 530 7.65 -7.40 -38.50
CA ARG A 530 8.85 -8.19 -38.15
C ARG A 530 8.80 -8.83 -36.76
N VAL A 531 8.30 -8.12 -35.75
CA VAL A 531 8.22 -8.67 -34.38
C VAL A 531 7.09 -9.70 -34.26
N ALA A 532 6.01 -9.52 -35.03
CA ALA A 532 4.92 -10.48 -35.07
C ALA A 532 5.35 -11.77 -35.78
N GLU A 533 6.16 -11.64 -36.83
CA GLU A 533 6.81 -12.75 -37.53
C GLU A 533 7.79 -13.49 -36.60
N ASP A 534 8.63 -12.76 -35.85
CA ASP A 534 9.56 -13.34 -34.87
C ASP A 534 8.81 -14.04 -33.70
N GLU A 535 7.73 -13.45 -33.16
CA GLU A 535 6.89 -14.08 -32.12
C GLU A 535 6.18 -15.34 -32.63
N ALA A 536 5.68 -15.32 -33.87
CA ALA A 536 5.06 -16.49 -34.50
C ALA A 536 6.07 -17.63 -34.76
N GLN A 537 7.35 -17.32 -34.96
CA GLN A 537 8.42 -18.32 -35.06
C GLN A 537 8.80 -18.92 -33.71
N LEU A 538 8.79 -18.13 -32.64
CA LEU A 538 9.13 -18.57 -31.28
C LEU A 538 7.98 -19.34 -30.61
N HIS A 539 6.74 -18.98 -30.95
CA HIS A 539 5.51 -19.60 -30.48
C HIS A 539 4.67 -19.99 -31.70
N PRO A 540 5.04 -21.08 -32.41
CA PRO A 540 4.18 -21.60 -33.48
C PRO A 540 2.80 -21.86 -32.89
N GLU A 541 1.75 -21.43 -33.58
CA GLU A 541 0.39 -21.78 -33.19
C GLU A 541 0.33 -23.31 -33.08
N PRO A 542 -0.21 -23.86 -31.98
CA PRO A 542 -0.40 -25.30 -31.88
C PRO A 542 -1.20 -25.72 -33.11
N GLU A 543 -0.68 -26.70 -33.86
CA GLU A 543 -1.37 -27.24 -35.04
C GLU A 543 -2.81 -27.47 -34.66
N ALA A 544 -3.73 -26.85 -35.43
CA ALA A 544 -5.14 -26.95 -35.17
C ALA A 544 -5.50 -28.44 -35.21
N GLY A 545 -5.68 -29.04 -34.03
CA GLY A 545 -6.25 -30.37 -33.92
C GLY A 545 -7.60 -30.37 -34.64
N PRO A 546 -7.99 -31.51 -35.21
CA PRO A 546 -9.21 -31.62 -36.00
C PRO A 546 -10.37 -30.99 -35.24
N SER A 547 -11.09 -30.09 -35.92
CA SER A 547 -12.17 -29.28 -35.34
C SER A 547 -13.34 -30.15 -34.86
N ASN A 548 -13.35 -31.40 -35.34
CA ASN A 548 -14.30 -32.43 -35.01
C ASN A 548 -13.54 -33.76 -34.79
N PRO A 549 -13.80 -34.53 -33.72
CA PRO A 549 -13.19 -35.85 -33.50
C PRO A 549 -13.35 -36.86 -34.65
N TRP A 550 -14.23 -36.60 -35.61
CA TRP A 550 -14.47 -37.44 -36.79
C TRP A 550 -13.67 -37.02 -38.05
N GLU A 551 -12.98 -35.87 -38.03
CA GLU A 551 -12.15 -35.43 -39.18
C GLU A 551 -10.85 -36.25 -39.31
N ALA A 552 -10.34 -36.81 -38.20
CA ALA A 552 -9.16 -37.68 -38.22
C ALA A 552 -9.40 -39.06 -38.86
N GLU A 553 -10.66 -39.48 -39.01
CA GLU A 553 -11.00 -40.77 -39.61
C GLU A 553 -11.13 -40.69 -41.14
N ALA A 554 -11.35 -39.50 -41.70
CA ALA A 554 -11.50 -39.31 -43.15
C ALA A 554 -10.16 -39.27 -43.91
N GLU A 555 -9.04 -39.02 -43.22
CA GLU A 555 -7.71 -38.94 -43.83
C GLU A 555 -6.98 -40.30 -43.91
N ASN A 556 -7.55 -41.36 -43.31
CA ASN A 556 -6.98 -42.72 -43.33
C ASN A 556 -7.63 -43.66 -44.36
N ASP A 557 -8.57 -43.15 -45.17
CA ASP A 557 -9.30 -43.93 -46.19
C ASP A 557 -8.96 -43.51 -47.66
N GLU A 558 -7.91 -42.71 -47.86
CA GLU A 558 -7.19 -42.58 -49.15
C GLU A 558 -5.80 -43.23 -49.08
#